data_AF-A0A6I2UG68-F1
#
_entry.id   AF-A0A6I2UG68-F1
#
_cell.length_a   1.000
_cell.length_b   1.000
_cell.length_c   1.000
_cell.angle_alpha   90.00
_cell.angle_beta   90.00
_cell.angle_gamma   90.00
#
_symmetry.space_group_name_H-M   'P 1'
#
loop_
_entity.id
_entity.type
_entity.pdbx_description
1 polymer ?
#
loop_
_entity_poly.entity_id
_entity_poly.type
_entity_poly.pdbx_seq_one_letter_code
_entity_poly.pdbx_strand_id
1 'polypeptide(L)'
;MIEQEKKAVLKLVKEGKIRDDAYLIKDGSLEYKATNNRSMDLTDAKMKNAYQYVIGVSKSFNPTMCQVKGGGTNSSIVAGLKKNERTPAYCYRSKISGEGVSFCVWYLRLRDSKYTKNVFDGIVKIEKLIQEDEKQDGIDSEIIDRISAWLLLERNPVAYGKDGRWANHLYPVYVTELFAKSKYIFNDTFLKLF
;
A
#
# COMPACT_ATOMS: atom_id res chain seq x y z
N MET A 1 -5.80 -10.06 13.10
CA MET A 1 -5.98 -9.47 11.75
C MET A 1 -4.69 -9.58 10.93
N ILE A 2 -3.60 -8.91 11.32
CA ILE A 2 -2.31 -8.92 10.60
C ILE A 2 -1.78 -10.32 10.28
N GLU A 3 -1.81 -11.26 11.22
CA GLU A 3 -1.38 -12.65 10.94
C GLU A 3 -2.24 -13.35 9.88
N GLN A 4 -3.54 -13.05 9.82
CA GLN A 4 -4.42 -13.63 8.80
C GLN A 4 -4.11 -13.05 7.42
N GLU A 5 -3.77 -11.76 7.34
CA GLU A 5 -3.29 -11.15 6.09
C GLU A 5 -2.00 -11.82 5.60
N LYS A 6 -1.02 -12.03 6.49
CA LYS A 6 0.23 -12.74 6.17
C LYS A 6 -0.03 -14.16 5.67
N LYS A 7 -0.93 -14.90 6.33
CA LYS A 7 -1.35 -16.25 5.90
C LYS A 7 -2.05 -16.23 4.54
N ALA A 8 -2.88 -15.23 4.27
CA ALA A 8 -3.55 -15.07 2.98
C ALA A 8 -2.55 -14.83 1.85
N VAL A 9 -1.55 -13.97 2.06
CA VAL A 9 -0.45 -13.75 1.09
C VAL A 9 0.27 -15.07 0.78
N LEU A 10 0.72 -15.80 1.81
CA LEU A 10 1.39 -17.09 1.64
C LEU A 10 0.53 -18.12 0.88
N LYS A 11 -0.78 -18.14 1.16
CA LYS A 11 -1.73 -19.01 0.46
C LYS A 11 -1.83 -18.64 -1.03
N LEU A 12 -1.96 -17.35 -1.35
CA LEU A 12 -2.06 -16.86 -2.73
C LEU A 12 -0.78 -17.12 -3.53
N VAL A 13 0.40 -16.97 -2.90
CA VAL A 13 1.68 -17.35 -3.51
C VAL A 13 1.73 -18.85 -3.79
N LYS A 14 1.33 -19.69 -2.83
CA LYS A 14 1.28 -21.16 -3.02
C LYS A 14 0.31 -21.58 -4.13
N GLU A 15 -0.79 -20.86 -4.30
CA GLU A 15 -1.77 -21.05 -5.38
C GLU A 15 -1.30 -20.47 -6.73
N GLY A 16 -0.11 -19.84 -6.78
CA GLY A 16 0.44 -19.24 -7.99
C GLY A 16 -0.32 -18.00 -8.47
N LYS A 17 -1.11 -17.35 -7.61
CA LYS A 17 -1.91 -16.16 -7.95
C LYS A 17 -1.15 -14.84 -7.85
N ILE A 18 0.04 -14.86 -7.27
CA ILE A 18 0.91 -13.70 -7.09
C ILE A 18 2.21 -13.96 -7.85
N ARG A 19 2.47 -13.15 -8.87
CA ARG A 19 3.57 -13.32 -9.84
C ARG A 19 3.99 -11.96 -10.41
N ASP A 20 4.99 -11.95 -11.28
CA ASP A 20 5.49 -10.78 -12.00
C ASP A 20 4.49 -10.14 -12.98
N ASP A 21 3.47 -10.88 -13.40
CA ASP A 21 2.34 -10.38 -14.20
C ASP A 21 1.07 -10.12 -13.38
N ALA A 22 1.06 -10.50 -12.10
CA ALA A 22 -0.12 -10.51 -11.23
C ALA A 22 0.24 -10.05 -9.81
N TYR A 23 0.32 -8.74 -9.62
CA TYR A 23 0.65 -8.13 -8.34
C TYR A 23 -0.54 -8.13 -7.37
N LEU A 24 -0.26 -8.29 -6.08
CA LEU A 24 -1.25 -8.14 -5.02
C LEU A 24 -1.20 -6.72 -4.45
N ILE A 25 -2.33 -6.02 -4.48
CA ILE A 25 -2.52 -4.78 -3.74
C ILE A 25 -2.96 -5.12 -2.32
N LYS A 26 -2.18 -4.68 -1.32
CA LYS A 26 -2.60 -4.66 0.07
C LYS A 26 -3.10 -3.25 0.43
N ASP A 27 -4.31 -3.15 0.99
CA ASP A 27 -4.80 -1.90 1.58
C ASP A 27 -4.06 -1.63 2.91
N GLY A 28 -3.41 -0.48 3.00
CA GLY A 28 -2.57 -0.10 4.13
C GLY A 28 -1.10 -0.53 4.00
N SER A 29 -0.34 -0.28 5.07
CA SER A 29 1.12 -0.37 5.04
C SER A 29 1.63 -1.82 5.01
N LEU A 30 2.82 -2.02 4.43
CA LEU A 30 3.59 -3.26 4.53
C LEU A 30 4.49 -3.31 5.77
N GLU A 31 4.67 -2.19 6.45
CA GLU A 31 5.57 -2.08 7.59
C GLU A 31 4.92 -2.70 8.85
N TYR A 32 5.07 -4.01 9.01
CA TYR A 32 4.63 -4.71 10.21
C TYR A 32 5.68 -4.59 11.32
N LYS A 33 5.24 -4.56 12.57
CA LYS A 33 6.16 -4.79 13.69
C LYS A 33 6.67 -6.24 13.64
N ALA A 34 7.96 -6.43 13.87
CA ALA A 34 8.57 -7.73 14.06
C ALA A 34 7.84 -8.43 15.22
N THR A 35 7.35 -9.63 14.96
CA THR A 35 6.61 -10.44 15.92
C THR A 35 7.52 -11.51 16.51
N ASN A 36 7.23 -11.98 17.72
CA ASN A 36 7.98 -13.08 18.34
C ASN A 36 7.96 -14.38 17.52
N ASN A 37 6.98 -14.54 16.61
CA ASN A 37 6.94 -15.65 15.66
C ASN A 37 7.78 -15.33 14.41
N ARG A 38 9.04 -15.77 14.41
CA ARG A 38 10.02 -15.55 13.32
C ARG A 38 9.54 -16.07 11.96
N SER A 39 8.73 -17.12 11.92
CA SER A 39 8.27 -17.76 10.66
C SER A 39 7.29 -16.92 9.83
N MET A 40 6.73 -15.86 10.42
CA MET A 40 5.84 -14.91 9.74
C MET A 40 6.42 -13.49 9.74
N ASP A 41 7.71 -13.35 10.04
CA ASP A 41 8.38 -12.07 10.02
C ASP A 41 8.94 -11.77 8.64
N LEU A 42 9.01 -10.49 8.25
CA LEU A 42 9.58 -10.08 6.97
C LEU A 42 11.10 -10.24 6.92
N THR A 43 11.73 -10.59 8.05
CA THR A 43 13.13 -11.00 8.12
C THR A 43 13.37 -12.38 7.51
N ASP A 44 12.35 -13.25 7.49
CA ASP A 44 12.43 -14.60 6.93
C ASP A 44 12.46 -14.57 5.39
N ALA A 45 13.37 -15.34 4.78
CA ALA A 45 13.57 -15.35 3.33
C ALA A 45 12.33 -15.80 2.55
N LYS A 46 11.56 -16.76 3.07
CA LYS A 46 10.31 -17.20 2.43
C LYS A 46 9.27 -16.09 2.47
N MET A 47 9.20 -15.34 3.56
CA MET A 47 8.32 -14.18 3.67
C MET A 47 8.77 -13.05 2.73
N LYS A 48 10.06 -12.74 2.64
CA LYS A 48 10.58 -11.73 1.69
C LYS A 48 10.21 -12.05 0.25
N ASN A 49 10.43 -13.30 -0.17
CA ASN A 49 10.09 -13.78 -1.50
C ASN A 49 8.59 -13.73 -1.76
N ALA A 50 7.77 -14.13 -0.77
CA ALA A 50 6.31 -14.07 -0.89
C ALA A 50 5.77 -12.64 -1.05
N TYR A 51 6.52 -11.63 -0.58
CA TYR A 51 6.15 -10.22 -0.67
C TYR A 51 6.78 -9.48 -1.86
N GLN A 52 7.50 -10.17 -2.74
CA GLN A 52 8.15 -9.57 -3.92
C GLN A 52 7.18 -8.82 -4.84
N TYR A 53 6.00 -9.40 -5.07
CA TYR A 53 4.95 -8.83 -5.92
C TYR A 53 3.76 -8.30 -5.10
N VAL A 54 3.99 -7.95 -3.83
CA VAL A 54 2.98 -7.36 -2.95
C VAL A 54 3.26 -5.87 -2.79
N ILE A 55 2.27 -5.04 -3.11
CA ILE A 55 2.36 -3.58 -3.02
C ILE A 55 1.42 -3.08 -1.93
N GLY A 56 1.98 -2.36 -0.95
CA GLY A 56 1.19 -1.66 0.06
C GLY A 56 0.69 -0.35 -0.49
N VAL A 57 -0.61 -0.10 -0.40
CA VAL A 57 -1.23 1.16 -0.79
C VAL A 57 -1.97 1.74 0.41
N SER A 58 -1.42 2.81 0.99
CA SER A 58 -1.99 3.45 2.17
C SER A 58 -2.69 4.75 1.82
N LYS A 59 -3.98 4.81 2.16
CA LYS A 59 -4.86 5.99 2.02
C LYS A 59 -4.64 7.04 3.13
N SER A 60 -4.00 6.63 4.22
CA SER A 60 -3.64 7.47 5.35
C SER A 60 -2.15 7.31 5.63
N PHE A 61 -1.44 8.42 5.72
CA PHE A 61 -0.01 8.45 5.99
C PHE A 61 0.32 9.70 6.80
N ASN A 62 1.40 9.65 7.57
CA ASN A 62 1.90 10.83 8.26
C ASN A 62 2.84 11.61 7.33
N PRO A 63 2.44 12.80 6.84
CA PRO A 63 3.25 13.58 5.91
C PRO A 63 4.56 14.11 6.52
N THR A 64 4.72 14.07 7.85
CA THR A 64 5.96 14.51 8.53
C THR A 64 7.08 13.48 8.48
N MET A 65 6.77 12.22 8.19
CA MET A 65 7.75 11.12 8.14
C MET A 65 8.49 11.02 6.80
N CYS A 66 8.14 11.87 5.83
CA CYS A 66 8.76 11.87 4.51
C CYS A 66 10.07 12.68 4.56
N GLN A 67 11.20 12.00 4.71
CA GLN A 67 12.52 12.63 4.70
C GLN A 67 13.12 12.62 3.28
N VAL A 68 13.66 13.76 2.86
CA VAL A 68 14.41 13.91 1.59
C VAL A 68 15.91 13.96 1.89
N LYS A 69 16.75 13.48 0.97
CA LYS A 69 18.20 13.77 0.97
C LYS A 69 18.38 15.30 0.91
N GLY A 70 18.71 15.91 2.05
CA GLY A 70 18.86 17.36 2.18
C GLY A 70 18.21 17.97 3.43
N GLY A 71 17.37 17.21 4.15
CA GLY A 71 16.65 17.69 5.34
C GLY A 71 15.35 18.43 4.99
N GLY A 72 14.35 18.31 5.86
CA GLY A 72 12.99 18.84 5.66
C GLY A 72 11.91 17.76 5.59
N THR A 73 10.63 18.17 5.68
CA THR A 73 9.48 17.27 5.47
C THR A 73 9.00 17.39 4.03
N ASN A 74 8.85 16.27 3.32
CA ASN A 74 8.38 16.19 1.93
C ASN A 74 6.88 16.54 1.77
N SER A 75 6.26 17.10 2.80
CA SER A 75 4.82 17.37 2.89
C SER A 75 4.37 18.37 1.83
N SER A 76 5.17 19.41 1.56
CA SER A 76 4.89 20.41 0.53
C SER A 76 4.97 19.83 -0.90
N ILE A 77 5.98 19.00 -1.18
CA ILE A 77 6.14 18.33 -2.47
C ILE A 77 4.98 17.39 -2.73
N VAL A 78 4.60 16.59 -1.73
CA VAL A 78 3.46 15.68 -1.83
C VAL A 78 2.16 16.47 -2.04
N ALA A 79 1.92 17.54 -1.28
CA ALA A 79 0.74 18.40 -1.45
C ALA A 79 0.69 19.09 -2.82
N GLY A 80 1.85 19.37 -3.43
CA GLY A 80 1.99 20.03 -4.73
C GLY A 80 1.87 19.13 -5.95
N LEU A 81 1.75 17.80 -5.79
CA LEU A 81 1.61 16.87 -6.91
C LEU A 81 0.37 17.17 -7.74
N LYS A 82 0.53 17.34 -9.05
CA LYS A 82 -0.59 17.42 -10.00
C LYS A 82 -1.14 16.03 -10.28
N LYS A 83 -2.35 15.99 -10.86
CA LYS A 83 -3.01 14.73 -11.22
C LYS A 83 -2.08 13.85 -12.07
N ASN A 84 -1.97 12.57 -11.69
CA ASN A 84 -1.11 11.55 -12.30
C ASN A 84 0.39 11.70 -12.03
N GLU A 85 0.83 12.72 -11.29
CA GLU A 85 2.23 12.84 -10.91
C GLU A 85 2.53 11.98 -9.68
N ARG A 86 3.80 11.56 -9.58
CA ARG A 86 4.35 10.88 -8.41
C ARG A 86 5.58 11.59 -7.90
N THR A 87 5.91 11.39 -6.63
CA THR A 87 7.25 11.75 -6.14
C THR A 87 8.31 10.81 -6.70
N PRO A 88 9.59 11.21 -6.64
CA PRO A 88 10.68 10.24 -6.64
C PRO A 88 10.46 9.19 -5.55
N ALA A 89 10.91 7.97 -5.82
CA ALA A 89 10.89 6.92 -4.81
C ALA A 89 12.12 7.04 -3.91
N TYR A 90 11.95 6.77 -2.63
CA TYR A 90 13.04 6.75 -1.66
C TYR A 90 13.03 5.43 -0.89
N CYS A 91 14.23 4.93 -0.62
CA CYS A 91 14.44 3.70 0.12
C CYS A 91 14.78 4.02 1.57
N TYR A 92 14.18 3.31 2.52
CA TYR A 92 14.55 3.39 3.92
C TYR A 92 14.61 2.01 4.56
N ARG A 93 15.46 1.87 5.57
CA ARG A 93 15.54 0.67 6.40
C ARG A 93 14.50 0.79 7.51
N SER A 94 13.61 -0.20 7.62
CA SER A 94 12.62 -0.22 8.68
C SER A 94 13.30 -0.47 10.02
N LYS A 95 12.88 0.28 11.05
CA LYS A 95 13.30 0.05 12.43
C LYS A 95 12.36 -0.93 13.16
N ILE A 96 11.16 -1.13 12.63
CA ILE A 96 10.11 -1.90 13.31
C ILE A 96 9.86 -3.26 12.67
N SER A 97 10.16 -3.46 11.38
CA SER A 97 9.97 -4.74 10.67
C SER A 97 11.12 -5.72 10.80
N GLY A 98 12.06 -5.47 11.71
CA GLY A 98 13.22 -6.32 11.96
C GLY A 98 14.44 -5.95 11.13
N GLU A 99 15.58 -6.55 11.48
CA GLU A 99 16.86 -6.22 10.87
C GLU A 99 16.93 -6.68 9.40
N GLY A 100 17.50 -5.84 8.54
CA GLY A 100 17.68 -6.17 7.12
C GLY A 100 16.40 -6.09 6.27
N VAL A 101 15.33 -5.48 6.79
CA VAL A 101 14.11 -5.15 6.05
C VAL A 101 14.14 -3.69 5.61
N SER A 102 14.01 -3.46 4.30
CA SER A 102 13.98 -2.13 3.71
C SER A 102 12.79 -1.99 2.78
N PHE A 103 12.25 -0.79 2.69
CA PHE A 103 11.12 -0.46 1.84
C PHE A 103 11.47 0.66 0.88
N CYS A 104 10.93 0.58 -0.32
CA CYS A 104 10.89 1.65 -1.30
C CYS A 104 9.51 2.30 -1.25
N VAL A 105 9.47 3.63 -1.13
CA VAL A 105 8.25 4.40 -0.92
C VAL A 105 8.16 5.58 -1.88
N TRP A 106 6.98 5.81 -2.41
CA TRP A 106 6.64 7.01 -3.18
C TRP A 106 5.17 7.37 -2.99
N TYR A 107 4.81 8.58 -3.42
CA TYR A 107 3.44 9.09 -3.36
C TYR A 107 2.91 9.31 -4.77
N LEU A 108 1.64 9.00 -4.99
CA LEU A 108 0.97 9.12 -6.28
C LEU A 108 -0.34 9.90 -6.15
N ARG A 109 -0.53 10.90 -7.01
CA ARG A 109 -1.75 11.70 -7.09
C ARG A 109 -2.77 11.06 -8.03
N LEU A 110 -3.76 10.37 -7.47
CA LEU A 110 -4.85 9.73 -8.21
C LEU A 110 -5.89 10.74 -8.75
N ARG A 111 -6.17 11.80 -7.98
CA ARG A 111 -7.26 12.77 -8.26
C ARG A 111 -6.79 14.20 -8.09
N ASP A 112 -7.30 15.09 -8.92
CA ASP A 112 -6.99 16.52 -8.84
C ASP A 112 -7.48 17.13 -7.51
N SER A 113 -6.70 18.04 -6.92
CA SER A 113 -6.99 18.70 -5.63
C SER A 113 -8.22 19.59 -5.69
N LYS A 114 -8.58 20.08 -6.88
CA LYS A 114 -9.81 20.87 -7.05
C LYS A 114 -11.10 20.14 -6.69
N TYR A 115 -11.07 18.80 -6.65
CA TYR A 115 -12.23 17.99 -6.29
C TYR A 115 -12.21 17.49 -4.85
N THR A 116 -11.20 17.84 -4.07
CA THR A 116 -10.99 17.30 -2.73
C THR A 116 -10.99 18.39 -1.66
N LYS A 117 -11.23 18.01 -0.40
CA LYS A 117 -11.30 18.98 0.71
C LYS A 117 -9.92 19.23 1.32
N ASN A 118 -9.14 18.17 1.49
CA ASN A 118 -7.75 18.24 1.96
C ASN A 118 -6.79 18.21 0.77
N VAL A 119 -5.64 18.89 0.89
CA VAL A 119 -4.56 18.84 -0.09
C VAL A 119 -3.96 17.43 -0.25
N PHE A 120 -4.06 16.58 0.78
CA PHE A 120 -3.59 15.19 0.75
C PHE A 120 -4.65 14.19 0.27
N ASP A 121 -5.92 14.60 0.18
CA ASP A 121 -6.93 13.78 -0.46
C ASP A 121 -6.59 13.63 -1.94
N GLY A 122 -6.87 12.47 -2.51
CA GLY A 122 -6.45 12.11 -3.85
C GLY A 122 -5.00 11.62 -3.95
N ILE A 123 -4.27 11.48 -2.84
CA ILE A 123 -2.90 10.96 -2.79
C ILE A 123 -2.88 9.63 -2.04
N VAL A 124 -2.14 8.67 -2.59
CA VAL A 124 -1.83 7.40 -1.92
C VAL A 124 -0.33 7.26 -1.69
N LYS A 125 0.05 6.71 -0.53
CA LYS A 125 1.41 6.25 -0.25
C LYS A 125 1.55 4.83 -0.77
N ILE A 126 2.57 4.58 -1.58
CA ILE A 126 2.85 3.27 -2.15
C ILE A 126 4.15 2.75 -1.55
N GLU A 127 4.17 1.48 -1.17
CA GLU A 127 5.30 0.82 -0.54
C GLU A 127 5.58 -0.52 -1.21
N LYS A 128 6.84 -0.79 -1.52
CA LYS A 128 7.34 -2.08 -1.99
C LYS A 128 8.48 -2.56 -1.09
N LEU A 129 8.48 -3.84 -0.76
CA LEU A 129 9.60 -4.49 -0.07
C LEU A 129 10.81 -4.58 -1.02
N ILE A 130 11.97 -4.11 -0.55
CA ILE A 130 13.23 -4.21 -1.29
C ILE A 130 13.78 -5.64 -1.14
N GLN A 131 13.99 -6.28 -2.28
CA GLN A 131 14.59 -7.61 -2.37
C GLN A 131 16.11 -7.54 -2.26
N GLU A 132 16.77 -8.69 -2.06
CA GLU A 132 18.22 -8.73 -1.81
C GLU A 132 19.05 -8.21 -3.00
N ASP A 133 18.61 -8.47 -4.22
CA ASP A 133 19.17 -7.97 -5.48
C ASP A 133 18.98 -6.46 -5.67
N GLU A 134 17.89 -5.89 -5.13
CA GLU A 134 17.56 -4.46 -5.21
C GLU A 134 18.28 -3.61 -4.13
N LYS A 135 19.07 -4.21 -3.23
CA LYS A 135 19.68 -3.48 -2.10
C LYS A 135 20.80 -2.52 -2.50
N GLN A 136 21.57 -2.86 -3.54
CA GLN A 136 22.69 -2.02 -3.99
C GLN A 136 22.21 -0.87 -4.88
N ASP A 137 21.46 -1.19 -5.92
CA ASP A 137 21.10 -0.23 -6.97
C ASP A 137 19.72 0.40 -6.75
N GLY A 138 18.94 -0.12 -5.79
CA GLY A 138 17.56 0.28 -5.56
C GLY A 138 16.59 -0.46 -6.48
N ILE A 139 15.37 0.07 -6.59
CA ILE A 139 14.33 -0.47 -7.47
C ILE A 139 14.39 0.26 -8.81
N ASP A 140 14.32 -0.48 -9.90
CA ASP A 140 14.23 0.09 -11.24
C ASP A 140 13.06 1.09 -11.32
N SER A 141 13.35 2.27 -11.86
CA SER A 141 12.35 3.32 -12.06
C SER A 141 11.23 2.87 -13.00
N GLU A 142 11.50 1.98 -13.96
CA GLU A 142 10.47 1.43 -14.85
C GLU A 142 9.42 0.63 -14.06
N ILE A 143 9.84 -0.12 -13.05
CA ILE A 143 8.92 -0.86 -12.17
C ILE A 143 8.04 0.12 -11.39
N ILE A 144 8.62 1.20 -10.87
CA ILE A 144 7.89 2.24 -10.12
C ILE A 144 6.88 2.94 -11.02
N ASP A 145 7.27 3.28 -12.25
CA ASP A 145 6.38 3.91 -13.24
C ASP A 145 5.24 2.98 -13.67
N ARG A 146 5.55 1.69 -13.89
CA ARG A 146 4.55 0.68 -14.26
C ARG A 146 3.51 0.47 -13.16
N ILE A 147 3.95 0.28 -11.91
CA ILE A 147 3.04 0.15 -10.76
C ILE A 147 2.18 1.41 -10.62
N SER A 148 2.79 2.59 -10.76
CA SER A 148 2.06 3.85 -10.67
C SER A 148 1.00 3.96 -11.77
N ALA A 149 1.33 3.59 -13.01
CA ALA A 149 0.39 3.56 -14.13
C ALA A 149 -0.77 2.58 -13.89
N TRP A 150 -0.50 1.36 -13.41
CA TRP A 150 -1.54 0.39 -13.06
C TRP A 150 -2.50 0.94 -12.00
N LEU A 151 -1.99 1.56 -10.93
CA LEU A 151 -2.84 2.15 -9.90
C LEU A 151 -3.70 3.32 -10.44
N LEU A 152 -3.20 4.09 -11.40
CA LEU A 152 -3.99 5.13 -12.07
C LEU A 152 -5.13 4.56 -12.92
N LEU A 153 -4.97 3.36 -13.47
CA LEU A 153 -6.04 2.65 -14.19
C LEU A 153 -7.09 2.10 -13.22
N GLU A 154 -6.65 1.51 -12.11
CA GLU A 154 -7.54 0.88 -11.10
C GLU A 154 -8.38 1.86 -10.27
N ARG A 155 -8.15 3.18 -10.38
CA ARG A 155 -8.96 4.19 -9.66
C ARG A 155 -10.40 4.32 -10.19
N ASN A 156 -10.69 3.73 -11.35
CA ASN A 156 -11.97 3.82 -12.04
C ASN A 156 -12.63 2.43 -12.14
N PRO A 157 -13.97 2.34 -12.01
CA PRO A 157 -14.95 3.40 -11.72
C PRO A 157 -14.80 4.11 -10.37
N VAL A 158 -15.45 5.27 -10.24
CA VAL A 158 -15.41 6.09 -9.02
C VAL A 158 -16.65 5.87 -8.13
N ALA A 159 -16.46 5.51 -6.87
CA ALA A 159 -17.49 5.47 -5.82
C ALA A 159 -17.87 6.88 -5.27
N TYR A 160 -17.88 7.91 -6.13
CA TYR A 160 -18.22 9.28 -5.73
C TYR A 160 -19.64 9.32 -5.12
N GLY A 161 -19.79 9.98 -3.98
CA GLY A 161 -21.06 10.09 -3.26
C GLY A 161 -21.48 8.85 -2.46
N LYS A 162 -20.87 7.67 -2.71
CA LYS A 162 -21.10 6.44 -1.93
C LYS A 162 -20.08 6.22 -0.82
N ASP A 163 -18.87 6.73 -1.00
CA ASP A 163 -17.79 6.65 -0.01
C ASP A 163 -17.22 8.05 0.26
N GLY A 164 -17.12 8.44 1.53
CA GLY A 164 -16.51 9.72 1.92
C GLY A 164 -15.02 9.81 1.59
N ARG A 165 -14.35 8.67 1.37
CA ARG A 165 -12.92 8.55 1.01
C ARG A 165 -12.71 8.23 -0.47
N TRP A 166 -13.71 8.49 -1.31
CA TRP A 166 -13.69 8.21 -2.75
C TRP A 166 -12.47 8.80 -3.50
N ALA A 167 -11.85 9.85 -2.96
CA ALA A 167 -10.68 10.47 -3.57
C ALA A 167 -9.46 9.52 -3.59
N ASN A 168 -9.33 8.65 -2.58
CA ASN A 168 -8.19 7.74 -2.39
C ASN A 168 -8.50 6.29 -2.76
N HIS A 169 -9.73 5.98 -3.21
CA HIS A 169 -10.09 4.59 -3.48
C HIS A 169 -9.42 4.07 -4.75
N LEU A 170 -9.23 2.75 -4.75
CA LEU A 170 -9.04 1.94 -5.95
C LEU A 170 -10.27 1.05 -6.07
N TYR A 171 -10.82 0.93 -7.28
CA TYR A 171 -12.10 0.27 -7.52
C TYR A 171 -12.07 -1.22 -7.08
N PRO A 172 -11.03 -2.01 -7.39
CA PRO A 172 -10.95 -3.40 -6.92
C PRO A 172 -10.96 -3.52 -5.39
N VAL A 173 -10.28 -2.59 -4.70
CA VAL A 173 -10.25 -2.56 -3.22
C VAL A 173 -11.64 -2.25 -2.69
N TYR A 174 -12.33 -1.25 -3.25
CA TYR A 174 -13.69 -0.89 -2.87
C TYR A 174 -14.67 -2.06 -3.04
N VAL A 175 -14.66 -2.75 -4.18
CA VAL A 175 -15.52 -3.92 -4.43
C VAL A 175 -15.20 -5.06 -3.47
N THR A 176 -13.92 -5.30 -3.18
CA THR A 176 -13.49 -6.32 -2.21
C THR A 176 -14.00 -6.01 -0.81
N GLU A 177 -13.89 -4.76 -0.36
CA GLU A 177 -14.42 -4.32 0.92
C GLU A 177 -15.95 -4.48 1.00
N LEU A 178 -16.68 -4.11 -0.06
CA LEU A 178 -18.13 -4.30 -0.13
C LEU A 178 -18.51 -5.78 -0.04
N PHE A 179 -17.81 -6.64 -0.79
CA PHE A 179 -18.03 -8.08 -0.74
C PHE A 179 -17.76 -8.65 0.66
N ALA A 180 -16.64 -8.28 1.28
CA ALA A 180 -16.33 -8.71 2.64
C ALA A 180 -17.40 -8.26 3.65
N LYS A 181 -17.84 -6.99 3.59
CA LYS A 181 -18.90 -6.44 4.44
C LYS A 181 -20.24 -7.17 4.23
N SER A 182 -20.55 -7.61 3.02
CA SER A 182 -21.77 -8.38 2.73
C SER A 182 -21.85 -9.75 3.42
N LYS A 183 -20.73 -10.25 3.95
CA LYS A 183 -20.66 -11.52 4.70
C LYS A 183 -20.82 -11.36 6.20
N TYR A 184 -20.86 -10.13 6.71
CA TYR A 184 -21.06 -9.87 8.13
C TYR A 184 -22.55 -9.92 8.49
N ILE A 185 -22.84 -10.31 9.73
CA ILE A 185 -24.18 -10.26 10.29
C ILE A 185 -24.56 -8.79 10.50
N PHE A 186 -25.80 -8.43 10.21
CA PHE A 186 -26.31 -7.08 10.42
C PHE A 186 -26.19 -6.68 11.90
N ASN A 187 -25.72 -5.46 12.16
CA ASN A 187 -25.52 -4.94 13.52
C ASN A 187 -26.78 -5.07 14.39
N ASP A 188 -27.97 -4.84 13.81
CA ASP A 188 -29.24 -4.95 14.54
C ASP A 188 -29.58 -6.39 14.94
N THR A 189 -29.14 -7.37 14.17
CA THR A 189 -29.30 -8.79 14.51
C THR A 189 -28.27 -9.20 15.56
N PHE A 190 -27.04 -8.69 15.46
CA PHE A 190 -25.99 -8.94 16.45
C PHE A 190 -26.35 -8.38 17.83
N LEU A 191 -26.88 -7.15 17.89
CA LEU A 191 -27.31 -6.52 19.15
C LEU A 191 -28.51 -7.22 19.80
N LYS A 192 -29.31 -7.98 19.05
CA LYS A 192 -30.43 -8.79 19.58
C LYS A 192 -30.01 -10.17 20.10
N LEU A 193 -28.75 -10.57 19.87
CA LEU A 193 -28.20 -11.84 20.37
C LEU A 193 -27.61 -11.71 21.78
N PHE A 194 -27.58 -10.50 22.35
CA PHE A 194 -27.11 -10.18 23.70
C PHE A 194 -28.10 -9.23 24.38
#